data_AF-A0A830DXX6-F1
#
_entry.id   AF-A0A830DXX6-F1
#
_cell.length_a   1.000
_cell.length_b   1.000
_cell.length_c   1.000
_cell.angle_alpha   90.00
_cell.angle_beta   90.00
_cell.angle_gamma   90.00
#
_symmetry.space_group_name_H-M   'P 1'
#
loop_
_entity.id
_entity.type
_entity.pdbx_description
1 polymer ?
#
loop_
_entity_poly.entity_id
_entity_poly.type
_entity_poly.pdbx_seq_one_letter_code
_entity_poly.pdbx_strand_id
1 'polypeptide(L)'
;MRIEHRHLYVALMLYALYALLTMYILMNSEANPVNTYLFFTVFNNKVQALTPLLTVISIDDYGRALFWIPIALILWYFGGRYRRASVLMVSAFVISLLLGELMKHIIYEPRPFLVLHITPLIHEQLDSSYPSGHALIVGTGAYSAIIALPWYVSLPLTLEALLVSYGRIYVGVHWPLDVIAGWLLGIANVELVLALPQYYGVIYMIMKKLLGWLSRRSNGSPTNY
;
A
#
# COMPACT_ATOMS: atom_id res chain seq x y z
N MET A 1 -5.13 -27.44 -10.09
CA MET A 1 -5.13 -26.07 -9.52
C MET A 1 -5.44 -25.11 -10.65
N ARG A 2 -6.52 -24.31 -10.55
CA ARG A 2 -6.88 -23.36 -11.63
C ARG A 2 -6.33 -21.99 -11.25
N ILE A 3 -5.27 -21.59 -11.95
CA ILE A 3 -4.69 -20.25 -11.86
C ILE A 3 -5.56 -19.31 -12.70
N GLU A 4 -5.89 -18.13 -12.18
CA GLU A 4 -6.60 -17.11 -12.94
C GLU A 4 -5.58 -16.34 -13.82
N HIS A 5 -5.34 -16.85 -15.02
CA HIS A 5 -4.28 -16.36 -15.92
C HIS A 5 -4.34 -14.86 -16.21
N ARG A 6 -5.54 -14.27 -16.26
CA ARG A 6 -5.70 -12.82 -16.45
C ARG A 6 -4.98 -12.03 -15.35
N HIS A 7 -5.27 -12.34 -14.09
CA HIS A 7 -4.66 -11.67 -12.94
C HIS A 7 -3.16 -11.98 -12.85
N LEU A 8 -2.75 -13.20 -13.24
CA LEU A 8 -1.34 -13.54 -13.30
C LEU A 8 -0.58 -12.66 -14.30
N TYR A 9 -1.10 -12.47 -15.51
CA TYR A 9 -0.42 -11.65 -16.52
C TYR A 9 -0.35 -10.18 -16.11
N VAL A 10 -1.40 -9.64 -15.48
CA VAL A 10 -1.38 -8.26 -14.95
C VAL A 10 -0.35 -8.14 -13.83
N ALA A 11 -0.32 -9.09 -12.88
CA ALA A 11 0.68 -9.11 -11.81
C ALA A 11 2.10 -9.15 -12.38
N LEU A 12 2.39 -10.05 -13.32
CA LEU A 12 3.71 -10.18 -13.95
C LEU A 12 4.12 -8.90 -14.70
N MET A 13 3.18 -8.28 -15.42
CA MET A 13 3.43 -6.99 -16.08
C MET A 13 3.77 -5.89 -15.07
N LEU A 14 3.03 -5.79 -13.95
CA LEU A 14 3.29 -4.80 -12.92
C LEU A 14 4.61 -5.04 -12.19
N TYR A 15 4.97 -6.30 -11.91
CA TYR A 15 6.29 -6.64 -11.38
C TYR A 15 7.41 -6.30 -12.37
N ALA A 16 7.20 -6.50 -13.68
CA ALA A 16 8.17 -6.10 -14.69
C ALA A 16 8.33 -4.56 -14.73
N LEU A 17 7.25 -3.79 -14.63
CA LEU A 17 7.31 -2.33 -14.53
C LEU A 17 8.02 -1.87 -13.24
N TYR A 18 7.74 -2.50 -12.10
CA TYR A 18 8.45 -2.25 -10.84
C TYR A 18 9.94 -2.55 -10.98
N ALA A 19 10.32 -3.67 -11.59
CA ALA A 19 11.71 -4.04 -11.82
C ALA A 19 12.42 -3.06 -12.77
N LEU A 20 11.76 -2.62 -13.85
CA LEU A 20 12.32 -1.60 -14.75
C LEU A 20 12.54 -0.25 -14.05
N LEU A 21 11.58 0.18 -13.21
CA LEU A 21 11.73 1.38 -12.40
C LEU A 21 12.88 1.24 -11.39
N THR A 22 12.97 0.07 -10.75
CA THR A 22 14.07 -0.26 -9.82
C THR A 22 15.42 -0.20 -10.53
N MET A 23 15.54 -0.81 -11.71
CA MET A 23 16.77 -0.75 -12.52
C MET A 23 17.12 0.69 -12.90
N TYR A 24 16.13 1.50 -13.31
CA TYR A 24 16.34 2.91 -13.60
C TYR A 24 16.91 3.67 -12.38
N ILE A 25 16.36 3.43 -11.18
CA ILE A 25 16.85 4.05 -9.94
C ILE A 25 18.28 3.61 -9.64
N LEU A 26 18.57 2.31 -9.65
CA LEU A 26 19.92 1.79 -9.38
C LEU A 26 20.97 2.31 -10.37
N MET A 27 20.58 2.60 -11.62
CA MET A 27 21.48 3.13 -12.64
C MET A 27 21.69 4.65 -12.55
N ASN A 28 20.74 5.40 -11.98
CA ASN A 28 20.74 6.87 -12.01
C ASN A 28 20.77 7.53 -10.61
N SER A 29 20.73 6.73 -9.53
CA SER A 29 20.44 7.15 -8.15
C SER A 29 19.04 7.77 -7.98
N GLU A 30 18.48 7.72 -6.77
CA GLU A 30 17.24 8.45 -6.47
C GLU A 30 17.37 9.97 -6.61
N ALA A 31 18.58 10.52 -6.49
CA ALA A 31 18.86 11.94 -6.65
C ALA A 31 18.86 12.43 -8.12
N ASN A 32 18.34 11.63 -9.06
CA ASN A 32 18.29 12.01 -10.47
C ASN A 32 17.44 13.27 -10.73
N PRO A 33 17.68 13.99 -11.84
CA PRO A 33 17.02 15.27 -12.12
C PRO A 33 15.49 15.20 -12.12
N VAL A 34 14.91 14.10 -12.63
CA VAL A 34 13.45 13.92 -12.69
C VAL A 34 12.87 13.81 -11.28
N ASN A 35 13.43 12.92 -10.46
CA ASN A 35 12.94 12.67 -9.11
C ASN A 35 13.10 13.91 -8.22
N THR A 36 14.24 14.61 -8.34
CA THR A 36 14.52 15.86 -7.61
C THR A 36 13.59 17.00 -8.04
N TYR A 37 13.33 17.17 -9.34
CA TYR A 37 12.37 18.16 -9.85
C TYR A 37 10.96 17.92 -9.30
N LEU A 38 10.49 16.67 -9.36
CA LEU A 38 9.18 16.29 -8.84
C LEU A 38 9.10 16.50 -7.33
N PHE A 39 10.16 16.14 -6.60
CA PHE A 39 10.26 16.34 -5.17
C PHE A 39 10.11 17.82 -4.80
N PHE A 40 10.89 18.71 -5.42
CA PHE A 40 10.81 20.14 -5.10
C PHE A 40 9.52 20.81 -5.58
N THR A 41 8.86 20.27 -6.62
CA THR A 41 7.53 20.73 -7.01
C THR A 41 6.54 20.58 -5.86
N VAL A 42 6.62 19.48 -5.10
CA VAL A 42 5.79 19.26 -3.91
C VAL A 42 6.36 20.00 -2.70
N PHE A 43 7.65 19.83 -2.42
CA PHE A 43 8.28 20.30 -1.19
C PHE A 43 8.40 21.83 -1.12
N ASN A 44 8.55 22.55 -2.23
CA ASN A 44 8.64 24.01 -2.18
C ASN A 44 7.26 24.70 -2.27
N ASN A 45 6.24 24.01 -2.82
CA ASN A 45 4.90 24.57 -2.99
C ASN A 45 3.91 24.03 -1.94
N LYS A 46 4.36 23.95 -0.68
CA LYS A 46 3.52 23.46 0.42
C LYS A 46 2.37 24.42 0.70
N VAL A 47 1.15 23.90 0.68
CA VAL A 47 -0.03 24.62 1.20
C VAL A 47 -0.01 24.54 2.72
N GLN A 48 0.36 25.63 3.40
CA GLN A 48 0.56 25.67 4.86
C GLN A 48 -0.69 25.23 5.65
N ALA A 49 -1.89 25.56 5.15
CA ALA A 49 -3.15 25.16 5.77
C ALA A 49 -3.33 23.64 5.85
N LEU A 50 -2.69 22.87 4.96
CA LEU A 50 -2.73 21.41 4.94
C LEU A 50 -1.61 20.77 5.77
N THR A 51 -0.61 21.53 6.21
CA THR A 51 0.55 20.98 6.92
C THR A 51 0.18 20.16 8.16
N PRO A 52 -0.72 20.61 9.06
CA PRO A 52 -1.08 19.82 10.24
C PRO A 52 -1.66 18.45 9.86
N LEU A 53 -2.58 18.43 8.90
CA LEU A 53 -3.20 17.20 8.41
C LEU A 53 -2.16 16.28 7.77
N LEU A 54 -1.38 16.80 6.81
CA LEU A 54 -0.40 16.03 6.05
C LEU A 54 0.73 15.49 6.95
N THR A 55 1.09 16.22 8.00
CA THR A 55 2.06 15.76 9.01
C THR A 55 1.48 14.59 9.80
N VAL A 56 0.27 14.72 10.34
CA VAL A 56 -0.38 13.66 11.14
C VAL A 56 -0.58 12.38 10.32
N ILE A 57 -1.06 12.49 9.08
CA ILE A 57 -1.29 11.31 8.25
C ILE A 57 0.01 10.70 7.69
N SER A 58 1.14 11.40 7.83
CA SER A 58 2.44 10.89 7.40
C SER A 58 3.26 10.31 8.54
N ILE A 59 2.78 10.31 9.79
CA ILE A 59 3.46 9.65 10.92
C ILE A 59 3.57 8.14 10.66
N ASP A 60 4.64 7.51 11.14
CA ASP A 60 5.03 6.13 10.85
C ASP A 60 3.88 5.10 10.87
N ASP A 61 3.00 5.16 11.86
CA ASP A 61 1.94 4.15 12.01
C ASP A 61 0.63 4.51 11.27
N TYR A 62 0.40 5.79 10.94
CA TYR A 62 -0.78 6.23 10.18
C TYR A 62 -0.62 5.83 8.70
N GLY A 63 -1.73 5.51 8.02
CA GLY A 63 -1.70 5.00 6.65
C GLY A 63 -1.13 3.58 6.53
N ARG A 64 -0.78 2.96 7.66
CA ARG A 64 -0.38 1.54 7.75
C ARG A 64 -1.27 0.82 8.75
N ALA A 65 -0.71 0.41 9.88
CA ALA A 65 -1.39 -0.39 10.88
C ALA A 65 -2.59 0.35 11.50
N LEU A 66 -2.46 1.64 11.83
CA LEU A 66 -3.50 2.39 12.53
C LEU A 66 -4.76 2.63 11.68
N PHE A 67 -4.64 2.66 10.35
CA PHE A 67 -5.77 2.89 9.47
C PHE A 67 -6.30 1.57 8.88
N TRP A 68 -5.44 0.77 8.26
CA TRP A 68 -5.88 -0.35 7.45
C TRP A 68 -6.25 -1.60 8.26
N ILE A 69 -5.70 -1.79 9.47
CA ILE A 69 -6.14 -2.89 10.35
C ILE A 69 -7.59 -2.68 10.80
N PRO A 70 -7.98 -1.50 11.36
CA PRO A 70 -9.38 -1.23 11.67
C PRO A 70 -10.31 -1.40 10.46
N ILE A 71 -9.93 -0.90 9.28
CA ILE A 71 -10.72 -1.07 8.06
C ILE A 71 -10.93 -2.55 7.73
N ALA A 72 -9.86 -3.37 7.75
CA ALA A 72 -9.97 -4.80 7.51
C ALA A 72 -10.89 -5.50 8.52
N LEU A 73 -10.82 -5.13 9.80
CA LEU A 73 -11.69 -5.67 10.87
C LEU A 73 -13.16 -5.25 10.69
N ILE A 74 -13.42 -4.00 10.36
CA ILE A 74 -14.77 -3.49 10.08
C ILE A 74 -15.37 -4.25 8.89
N LEU A 75 -14.61 -4.39 7.80
CA LEU A 75 -15.02 -5.14 6.62
C LEU A 75 -15.32 -6.62 6.96
N TRP A 76 -14.49 -7.24 7.80
CA TRP A 76 -14.71 -8.61 8.29
C TRP A 76 -16.02 -8.75 9.07
N TYR A 77 -16.27 -7.82 10.00
CA TYR A 77 -17.45 -7.77 10.85
C TYR A 77 -18.75 -7.74 10.02
N PHE A 78 -18.80 -6.91 8.97
CA PHE A 78 -19.99 -6.74 8.13
C PHE A 78 -20.33 -7.96 7.25
N GLY A 79 -19.42 -8.92 7.07
CA GLY A 79 -19.73 -10.17 6.37
C GLY A 79 -19.89 -10.02 4.84
N GLY A 80 -20.39 -11.07 4.19
CA GLY A 80 -20.73 -11.06 2.76
C GLY A 80 -19.57 -10.64 1.85
N ARG A 81 -19.81 -9.66 0.98
CA ARG A 81 -18.77 -9.07 0.10
C ARG A 81 -17.69 -8.33 0.87
N TYR A 82 -18.02 -7.69 1.99
CA TYR A 82 -17.06 -6.93 2.81
C TYR A 82 -16.06 -7.87 3.47
N ARG A 83 -16.51 -9.01 3.99
CA ARG A 83 -15.61 -10.05 4.50
C ARG A 83 -14.70 -10.58 3.40
N ARG A 84 -15.22 -10.73 2.18
CA ARG A 84 -14.40 -11.19 1.06
C ARG A 84 -13.30 -10.19 0.70
N ALA A 85 -13.63 -8.90 0.69
CA ALA A 85 -12.67 -7.81 0.49
C ALA A 85 -11.63 -7.75 1.62
N SER A 86 -12.05 -7.92 2.88
CA SER A 86 -11.16 -7.99 4.05
C SER A 86 -10.11 -9.09 3.90
N VAL A 87 -10.53 -10.31 3.52
CA VAL A 87 -9.60 -11.44 3.33
C VAL A 87 -8.62 -11.16 2.19
N LEU A 88 -9.08 -10.61 1.07
CA LEU A 88 -8.22 -10.24 -0.05
C LEU A 88 -7.18 -9.20 0.37
N MET A 89 -7.63 -8.16 1.06
CA MET A 89 -6.80 -7.06 1.54
C MET A 89 -5.74 -7.55 2.53
N VAL A 90 -6.12 -8.36 3.53
CA VAL A 90 -5.17 -8.95 4.49
C VAL A 90 -4.19 -9.89 3.80
N SER A 91 -4.66 -10.71 2.86
CA SER A 91 -3.81 -11.59 2.06
C SER A 91 -2.72 -10.79 1.33
N ALA A 92 -3.13 -9.72 0.65
CA ALA A 92 -2.21 -8.88 -0.10
C ALA A 92 -1.26 -8.08 0.82
N PHE A 93 -1.73 -7.61 1.98
CA PHE A 93 -0.86 -6.95 2.96
C PHE A 93 0.25 -7.86 3.49
N VAL A 94 -0.03 -9.14 3.74
CA VAL A 94 1.01 -10.09 4.16
C VAL A 94 2.12 -10.16 3.11
N ILE A 95 1.76 -10.29 1.82
CA ILE A 95 2.73 -10.33 0.73
C ILE A 95 3.47 -8.98 0.61
N SER A 96 2.75 -7.85 0.68
CA SER A 96 3.34 -6.51 0.62
C SER A 96 4.31 -6.23 1.75
N LEU A 97 4.01 -6.64 2.98
CA LEU A 97 4.93 -6.48 4.12
C LEU A 97 6.20 -7.32 3.92
N LEU A 98 6.07 -8.57 3.50
CA LEU A 98 7.21 -9.45 3.27
C LEU A 98 8.10 -8.95 2.12
N LEU A 99 7.52 -8.63 0.97
CA LEU A 99 8.27 -8.16 -0.19
C LEU A 99 8.81 -6.75 0.03
N GLY A 100 8.03 -5.85 0.63
CA GLY A 100 8.48 -4.49 0.93
C GLY A 100 9.69 -4.47 1.86
N GLU A 101 9.66 -5.26 2.93
CA GLU A 101 10.78 -5.38 3.86
C GLU A 101 12.00 -6.01 3.19
N LEU A 102 11.78 -7.07 2.39
CA LEU A 102 12.86 -7.71 1.64
C LEU A 102 13.52 -6.72 0.65
N MET A 103 12.74 -5.93 -0.08
CA MET A 103 13.27 -4.96 -1.04
C MET A 103 14.08 -3.86 -0.34
N LYS A 104 13.65 -3.38 0.83
CA LYS A 104 14.43 -2.40 1.63
C LYS A 104 15.80 -2.92 2.08
N HIS A 105 15.94 -4.24 2.26
CA HIS A 105 17.22 -4.87 2.61
C HIS A 105 18.12 -5.11 1.40
N ILE A 106 17.53 -5.30 0.21
CA ILE A 106 18.26 -5.56 -1.03
C ILE A 106 18.69 -4.25 -1.71
N ILE A 107 17.81 -3.25 -1.70
CA ILE A 107 17.97 -1.96 -2.37
C ILE A 107 18.07 -0.90 -1.29
N TYR A 108 19.29 -0.41 -1.05
CA TYR A 108 19.52 0.65 -0.08
C TYR A 108 19.73 1.98 -0.81
N GLU A 109 18.66 2.75 -0.94
CA GLU A 109 18.71 4.14 -1.39
C GLU A 109 18.53 5.12 -0.22
N PRO A 110 19.22 6.28 -0.24
CA PRO A 110 19.13 7.29 0.80
C PRO A 110 17.89 8.18 0.64
N ARG A 111 17.29 8.56 1.77
CA ARG A 111 16.13 9.46 1.83
C ARG A 111 16.46 10.88 1.34
N PRO A 112 15.47 11.63 0.80
CA PRO A 112 15.68 12.97 0.25
C PRO A 112 16.33 13.95 1.22
N PHE A 113 15.95 13.90 2.50
CA PHE A 113 16.49 14.82 3.49
C PHE A 113 17.98 14.64 3.78
N LEU A 114 18.52 13.43 3.58
CA LEU A 114 19.95 13.17 3.72
C LEU A 114 20.73 13.69 2.52
N VAL A 115 20.21 13.48 1.31
CA VAL A 115 20.88 13.84 0.06
C VAL A 115 20.78 15.34 -0.25
N LEU A 116 19.60 15.92 -0.05
CA LEU A 116 19.31 17.32 -0.38
C LEU A 116 19.62 18.28 0.78
N HIS A 117 20.06 17.77 1.94
CA HIS A 117 20.33 18.55 3.15
C HIS A 117 19.16 19.45 3.59
N ILE A 118 17.92 18.96 3.42
CA ILE A 118 16.70 19.65 3.86
C ILE A 118 16.26 19.14 5.24
N THR A 119 15.46 19.92 5.95
CA THR A 119 14.82 19.48 7.20
C THR A 119 13.45 18.87 6.91
N PRO A 120 13.22 17.58 7.23
CA PRO A 120 11.90 16.97 7.06
C PRO A 120 10.91 17.50 8.12
N LEU A 121 9.62 17.46 7.81
CA LEU A 121 8.56 17.93 8.73
C LEU A 121 8.22 16.93 9.83
N ILE A 122 8.68 15.67 9.69
CA ILE A 122 8.54 14.61 10.67
C ILE A 122 9.89 13.94 10.92
N HIS A 123 10.02 13.32 12.08
CA HIS A 123 11.13 12.39 12.31
C HIS A 123 10.89 11.11 11.51
N GLU A 124 11.95 10.58 10.93
CA GLU A 124 11.94 9.35 10.13
C GLU A 124 13.27 8.62 10.33
N GLN A 125 13.23 7.30 10.24
CA GLN A 125 14.41 6.45 10.38
C GLN A 125 15.42 6.68 9.24
N LEU A 126 16.69 6.39 9.52
CA LEU A 126 17.81 6.48 8.55
C LEU A 126 17.97 5.19 7.72
N ASP A 127 16.91 4.40 7.62
CA ASP A 127 16.81 3.22 6.77
C ASP A 127 16.58 3.60 5.30
N SER A 128 16.46 2.59 4.43
CA SER A 128 16.25 2.87 3.01
C SER A 128 14.92 3.57 2.73
N SER A 129 14.96 4.54 1.81
CA SER A 129 13.79 5.18 1.22
C SER A 129 12.96 4.25 0.33
N TYR A 130 13.59 3.27 -0.33
CA TYR A 130 13.00 2.55 -1.46
C TYR A 130 12.56 1.11 -1.14
N PRO A 131 11.40 0.66 -1.66
CA PRO A 131 10.26 1.49 -2.07
C PRO A 131 9.57 2.09 -0.84
N SER A 132 8.69 3.07 -1.04
CA SER A 132 7.96 3.66 0.09
C SER A 132 7.00 2.65 0.72
N GLY A 133 7.24 2.29 1.99
CA GLY A 133 6.43 1.33 2.74
C GLY A 133 4.99 1.82 2.98
N HIS A 134 4.79 3.10 3.27
CA HIS A 134 3.45 3.70 3.36
C HIS A 134 2.71 3.61 2.03
N ALA A 135 3.34 4.04 0.93
CA ALA A 135 2.74 3.99 -0.41
C ALA A 135 2.36 2.56 -0.82
N LEU A 136 3.22 1.59 -0.49
CA LEU A 136 2.97 0.16 -0.70
C LEU A 136 1.71 -0.31 0.03
N ILE A 137 1.59 -0.04 1.33
CA ILE A 137 0.43 -0.47 2.12
C ILE A 137 -0.84 0.25 1.68
N VAL A 138 -0.83 1.58 1.59
CA VAL A 138 -2.04 2.30 1.18
C VAL A 138 -2.45 1.96 -0.25
N GLY A 139 -1.50 1.72 -1.16
CA GLY A 139 -1.76 1.29 -2.52
C GLY A 139 -2.37 -0.10 -2.61
N THR A 140 -1.85 -1.06 -1.84
CA THR A 140 -2.44 -2.40 -1.69
C THR A 140 -3.87 -2.33 -1.15
N GLY A 141 -4.10 -1.52 -0.11
CA GLY A 141 -5.42 -1.36 0.51
C GLY A 141 -6.43 -0.72 -0.43
N ALA A 142 -6.07 0.41 -1.05
CA ALA A 142 -6.93 1.14 -1.97
C ALA A 142 -7.29 0.29 -3.19
N TYR A 143 -6.31 -0.37 -3.81
CA TYR A 143 -6.59 -1.22 -4.97
C TYR A 143 -7.47 -2.42 -4.61
N SER A 144 -7.22 -3.08 -3.48
CA SER A 144 -8.09 -4.14 -2.95
C SER A 144 -9.53 -3.65 -2.74
N ALA A 145 -9.69 -2.42 -2.24
CA ALA A 145 -11.01 -1.82 -2.06
C ALA A 145 -11.69 -1.52 -3.41
N ILE A 146 -10.97 -0.96 -4.38
CA ILE A 146 -11.50 -0.61 -5.71
C ILE A 146 -12.10 -1.84 -6.41
N ILE A 147 -11.41 -2.98 -6.34
CA ILE A 147 -11.84 -4.20 -7.04
C ILE A 147 -12.94 -4.98 -6.30
N ALA A 148 -13.01 -4.88 -4.96
CA ALA A 148 -13.85 -5.76 -4.15
C ALA A 148 -15.04 -5.04 -3.47
N LEU A 149 -15.05 -3.70 -3.45
CA LEU A 149 -16.05 -2.91 -2.75
C LEU A 149 -16.79 -1.94 -3.70
N PRO A 150 -18.01 -1.51 -3.34
CA PRO A 150 -18.69 -0.44 -4.06
C PRO A 150 -17.90 0.87 -4.06
N TRP A 151 -18.05 1.67 -5.12
CA TRP A 151 -17.32 2.92 -5.30
C TRP A 151 -17.45 3.88 -4.11
N TYR A 152 -18.62 3.95 -3.46
CA TYR A 152 -18.84 4.84 -2.31
C TYR A 152 -18.08 4.41 -1.04
N VAL A 153 -17.58 3.17 -1.00
CA VAL A 153 -16.67 2.68 0.05
C VAL A 153 -15.22 2.75 -0.40
N SER A 154 -14.93 2.40 -1.66
CA SER A 154 -13.55 2.39 -2.16
C SER A 154 -13.00 3.80 -2.41
N LEU A 155 -13.84 4.77 -2.79
CA LEU A 155 -13.44 6.14 -3.07
C LEU A 155 -12.80 6.82 -1.85
N PRO A 156 -13.42 6.88 -0.66
CA PRO A 156 -12.78 7.51 0.50
C PRO A 156 -11.48 6.80 0.92
N LEU A 157 -11.41 5.48 0.78
CA LEU A 157 -10.18 4.71 1.04
C LEU A 157 -9.08 5.02 0.03
N THR A 158 -9.45 5.25 -1.22
CA THR A 158 -8.50 5.66 -2.28
C THR A 158 -8.01 7.08 -2.06
N LEU A 159 -8.89 8.00 -1.63
CA LEU A 159 -8.50 9.37 -1.30
C LEU A 159 -7.54 9.40 -0.11
N GLU A 160 -7.78 8.60 0.93
CA GLU A 160 -6.84 8.45 2.04
C GLU A 160 -5.47 7.97 1.54
N ALA A 161 -5.44 6.93 0.69
CA ALA A 161 -4.20 6.39 0.17
C ALA A 161 -3.39 7.40 -0.65
N LEU A 162 -4.07 8.19 -1.48
CA LEU A 162 -3.45 9.27 -2.25
C LEU A 162 -2.93 10.39 -1.34
N LEU A 163 -3.68 10.77 -0.31
CA LEU A 163 -3.28 11.80 0.66
C LEU A 163 -2.05 11.37 1.46
N VAL A 164 -2.02 10.14 1.96
CA VAL A 164 -0.84 9.58 2.65
C VAL A 164 0.36 9.57 1.70
N SER A 165 0.20 9.03 0.49
CA SER A 165 1.27 8.95 -0.51
C SER A 165 1.85 10.32 -0.85
N TYR A 166 0.99 11.31 -1.07
CA TYR A 166 1.39 12.70 -1.28
C TYR A 166 2.07 13.29 -0.03
N GLY A 167 1.51 13.01 1.15
CA GLY A 167 2.04 13.42 2.45
C GLY A 167 3.50 13.01 2.66
N ARG A 168 3.87 11.78 2.27
CA ARG A 168 5.25 11.27 2.41
C ARG A 168 6.28 12.07 1.59
N ILE A 169 5.90 12.58 0.42
CA ILE A 169 6.73 13.49 -0.37
C ILE A 169 6.71 14.89 0.27
N TYR A 170 5.52 15.36 0.65
CA TYR A 170 5.29 16.66 1.25
C TYR A 170 6.11 16.89 2.53
N VAL A 171 6.19 15.90 3.41
CA VAL A 171 6.96 15.99 4.66
C VAL A 171 8.47 15.74 4.45
N GLY A 172 8.89 15.37 3.24
CA GLY A 172 10.29 15.32 2.83
C GLY A 172 11.02 14.01 3.11
N VAL A 173 10.30 12.91 3.32
CA VAL A 173 10.88 11.63 3.77
C VAL A 173 10.98 10.56 2.69
N HIS A 174 10.29 10.74 1.57
CA HIS A 174 10.35 9.86 0.40
C HIS A 174 10.44 10.66 -0.89
N TRP A 175 11.11 10.09 -1.87
CA TRP A 175 11.07 10.61 -3.22
C TRP A 175 9.78 10.19 -3.95
N PRO A 176 9.36 10.95 -4.98
CA PRO A 176 8.23 10.60 -5.82
C PRO A 176 8.31 9.20 -6.45
N LEU A 177 9.50 8.76 -6.89
CA LEU A 177 9.65 7.43 -7.49
C LEU A 177 9.50 6.29 -6.47
N ASP A 178 9.86 6.48 -5.20
CA ASP A 178 9.64 5.49 -4.12
C ASP A 178 8.14 5.23 -3.94
N VAL A 179 7.35 6.31 -4.03
CA VAL A 179 5.89 6.28 -3.88
C VAL A 179 5.28 5.53 -5.06
N ILE A 180 5.68 5.85 -6.29
CA ILE A 180 5.21 5.15 -7.50
C ILE A 180 5.57 3.66 -7.43
N ALA A 181 6.80 3.34 -7.03
CA ALA A 181 7.25 1.97 -6.87
C ALA A 181 6.45 1.21 -5.82
N GLY A 182 6.15 1.85 -4.68
CA GLY A 182 5.29 1.30 -3.64
C GLY A 182 3.89 0.95 -4.18
N TRP A 183 3.26 1.87 -4.92
CA TRP A 183 1.96 1.61 -5.56
C TRP A 183 2.01 0.47 -6.58
N LEU A 184 3.02 0.46 -7.47
CA LEU A 184 3.19 -0.60 -8.47
C LEU A 184 3.31 -1.97 -7.81
N LEU A 185 4.19 -2.09 -6.81
CA LEU A 185 4.39 -3.33 -6.06
C LEU A 185 3.11 -3.72 -5.30
N GLY A 186 2.43 -2.75 -4.68
CA GLY A 186 1.21 -2.98 -3.92
C GLY A 186 0.06 -3.49 -4.76
N ILE A 187 -0.13 -2.95 -5.96
CA ILE A 187 -1.15 -3.42 -6.93
C ILE A 187 -0.75 -4.80 -7.48
N ALA A 188 0.53 -5.01 -7.81
CA ALA A 188 1.03 -6.31 -8.28
C ALA A 188 0.76 -7.43 -7.27
N ASN A 189 0.93 -7.15 -5.97
CA ASN A 189 0.66 -8.11 -4.90
C ASN A 189 -0.83 -8.48 -4.80
N VAL A 190 -1.74 -7.52 -5.01
CA VAL A 190 -3.18 -7.81 -5.02
C VAL A 190 -3.55 -8.70 -6.21
N GLU A 191 -3.05 -8.36 -7.41
CA GLU A 191 -3.26 -9.17 -8.61
C GLU A 191 -2.68 -10.59 -8.46
N LEU A 192 -1.52 -10.72 -7.80
CA LEU A 192 -0.94 -12.02 -7.49
C LEU A 192 -1.83 -12.85 -6.56
N VAL A 193 -2.44 -12.25 -5.54
CA VAL A 193 -3.40 -12.95 -4.66
C VAL A 193 -4.62 -13.41 -5.45
N LEU A 194 -5.17 -12.57 -6.34
CA LEU A 194 -6.30 -12.94 -7.20
C LEU A 194 -5.94 -14.07 -8.17
N ALA A 195 -4.70 -14.10 -8.66
CA ALA A 195 -4.18 -15.16 -9.51
C ALA A 195 -4.04 -16.52 -8.80
N LEU A 196 -3.93 -16.50 -7.46
CA LEU A 196 -3.67 -17.67 -6.61
C LEU A 196 -4.79 -17.90 -5.57
N PRO A 197 -6.01 -18.33 -5.98
CA PRO A 197 -7.17 -18.45 -5.10
C PRO A 197 -6.98 -19.37 -3.89
N GLN A 198 -6.04 -20.30 -3.93
CA GLN A 198 -5.71 -21.16 -2.79
C GLN A 198 -5.18 -20.37 -1.59
N TYR A 199 -4.44 -19.28 -1.81
CA TYR A 199 -3.89 -18.44 -0.75
C TYR A 199 -5.01 -17.75 0.03
N TYR A 200 -6.04 -17.33 -0.69
CA TYR A 200 -7.26 -16.76 -0.14
C TYR A 200 -7.94 -17.70 0.87
N GLY A 201 -8.02 -18.99 0.55
CA GLY A 201 -8.64 -20.00 1.42
C GLY A 201 -7.89 -20.18 2.75
N VAL A 202 -6.55 -20.19 2.72
CA VAL A 202 -5.72 -20.32 3.92
C VAL A 202 -5.88 -19.10 4.83
N ILE A 203 -5.76 -17.89 4.29
CA ILE A 203 -5.94 -16.65 5.06
C ILE A 203 -7.35 -16.56 5.62
N TYR A 204 -8.38 -16.93 4.86
CA TYR A 204 -9.75 -16.99 5.35
C TYR A 204 -9.89 -17.93 6.56
N MET A 205 -9.31 -19.14 6.51
CA MET A 205 -9.38 -20.09 7.63
C MET A 205 -8.71 -19.54 8.89
N ILE A 206 -7.53 -18.91 8.74
CA ILE A 206 -6.81 -18.28 9.85
C ILE A 206 -7.65 -17.13 10.43
N MET A 207 -8.13 -16.22 9.59
CA MET A 207 -8.97 -15.09 10.04
C MET A 207 -10.26 -15.58 10.70
N LYS A 208 -10.91 -16.62 10.17
CA LYS A 208 -12.11 -17.21 10.77
C LYS A 208 -11.83 -17.78 12.16
N LYS A 209 -10.68 -18.41 12.37
CA LYS A 209 -10.27 -18.94 13.67
C LYS A 209 -10.00 -17.81 14.67
N LEU A 210 -9.33 -16.74 14.25
CA LEU A 210 -8.94 -15.63 15.12
C LEU A 210 -10.08 -14.63 15.40
N LEU A 211 -10.91 -14.35 14.38
CA LEU A 211 -11.92 -13.29 14.36
C LEU A 211 -13.35 -13.85 14.26
N GLY A 212 -13.53 -15.16 14.43
CA GLY A 212 -14.85 -15.80 14.38
C GLY A 212 -15.82 -15.21 15.40
N TRP A 213 -15.31 -14.86 16.59
CA TRP A 213 -16.07 -14.20 17.66
C TRP A 213 -16.50 -12.76 17.30
N LEU A 214 -15.74 -12.09 16.42
CA LEU A 214 -16.00 -10.74 15.91
C LEU A 214 -16.90 -10.75 14.66
N SER A 215 -17.50 -11.88 14.30
CA SER A 215 -18.39 -11.94 13.14
C SER A 215 -19.81 -11.55 13.54
N ARG A 216 -20.44 -10.64 12.79
CA ARG A 216 -21.89 -10.41 12.94
C ARG A 216 -22.62 -11.73 12.76
N ARG A 217 -23.36 -12.18 13.79
CA ARG A 217 -24.24 -13.36 13.66
C ARG A 217 -25.27 -13.06 12.59
N SER A 218 -25.29 -13.83 11.51
CA SER A 218 -26.35 -13.74 10.52
C SER A 218 -27.62 -14.36 11.10
N ASN A 219 -28.59 -13.54 11.49
CA ASN A 219 -29.99 -13.99 11.53
C ASN A 219 -30.45 -14.10 10.07
N GLY A 220 -30.16 -15.23 9.42
CA GLY A 220 -30.50 -15.45 8.02
C GLY A 220 -29.89 -16.73 7.47
N SER A 221 -30.77 -17.61 6.98
CA SER A 221 -30.54 -18.97 6.48
C SER A 221 -29.35 -19.13 5.52
N PRO A 222 -28.71 -20.31 5.49
CA PRO A 222 -27.64 -20.62 4.56
C PRO A 222 -28.20 -20.66 3.13
N THR A 223 -27.81 -19.70 2.28
CA THR A 223 -27.97 -19.84 0.83
C THR A 223 -26.69 -20.40 0.23
N ASN A 224 -26.90 -21.32 -0.71
CA ASN A 224 -25.97 -22.34 -1.17
C ASN A 224 -24.72 -21.79 -1.86
N TYR A 225 -23.63 -22.57 -1.71
CA TYR A 225 -22.33 -22.44 -2.36
C TYR A 225 -22.42 -22.47 -3.88
#